data_AF-A0A7V2WFU4-F1
#
_entry.id   AF-A0A7V2WFU4-F1
#
_cell.length_a   1.000
_cell.length_b   1.000
_cell.length_c   1.000
_cell.angle_alpha   90.00
_cell.angle_beta   90.00
_cell.angle_gamma   90.00
#
_symmetry.space_group_name_H-M   'P 1'
#
loop_
_entity.id
_entity.type
_entity.pdbx_description
1 polymer ?
#
loop_
_entity_poly.entity_id
_entity_poly.type
_entity_poly.pdbx_seq_one_letter_code
_entity_poly.pdbx_strand_id
1 'polypeptide(L)'
;MKRIKPLQSLSMEHHQSLRLAKKCKDILAQTPEEIKIFSQQLQSNFNEQWLKHFKIEEESIFSVARKKGGEIASVCQQLEQEHHTMKNLVEKIAAGEYSLLQQFGQLLHDHTRREERELFPMVEAEFTDDELDNILKFGNNNS
;
A
#
# COMPACT_ATOMS: atom_id res chain seq x y z
N MET A 1 2.89 20.82 1.44
CA MET A 1 1.74 20.93 0.51
C MET A 1 0.60 20.10 1.08
N LYS A 2 -0.65 20.58 0.98
CA LYS A 2 -1.82 19.74 1.27
C LYS A 2 -2.10 18.93 0.01
N ARG A 3 -2.22 17.61 0.14
CA ARG A 3 -2.59 16.73 -0.98
C ARG A 3 -3.91 17.17 -1.57
N ILE A 4 -4.12 16.94 -2.86
CA ILE A 4 -5.44 17.06 -3.47
C ILE A 4 -6.42 16.06 -2.79
N LYS A 5 -7.71 16.42 -2.72
CA LYS A 5 -8.74 15.60 -2.04
C LYS A 5 -8.70 14.10 -2.39
N PRO A 6 -8.54 13.67 -3.66
CA PRO A 6 -8.45 12.24 -3.99
C PRO A 6 -7.31 11.52 -3.24
N LEU A 7 -6.14 12.16 -3.15
CA LEU A 7 -4.94 11.57 -2.54
C LEU A 7 -4.93 11.69 -1.02
N GLN A 8 -5.71 12.61 -0.44
CA GLN A 8 -5.82 12.76 1.03
C GLN A 8 -6.33 11.48 1.69
N SER A 9 -7.34 10.82 1.11
CA SER A 9 -7.90 9.58 1.67
C SER A 9 -6.85 8.48 1.71
N LEU A 10 -6.14 8.26 0.59
CA LEU A 10 -5.06 7.27 0.49
C LEU A 10 -3.91 7.62 1.45
N SER A 11 -3.53 8.89 1.54
CA SER A 11 -2.50 9.35 2.49
C SER A 11 -2.89 9.11 3.96
N MET A 12 -4.17 9.15 4.30
CA MET A 12 -4.63 8.82 5.65
C MET A 12 -4.43 7.33 5.96
N GLU A 13 -4.64 6.46 4.98
CA GLU A 13 -4.39 5.03 5.09
C GLU A 13 -2.89 4.75 5.20
N HIS A 14 -2.03 5.47 4.47
CA HIS A 14 -0.56 5.40 4.60
C HIS A 14 -0.04 5.65 6.01
N HIS A 15 -0.69 6.51 6.81
CA HIS A 15 -0.30 6.66 8.21
C HIS A 15 -0.51 5.37 9.02
N GLN A 16 -1.50 4.56 8.66
CA GLN A 16 -1.76 3.26 9.28
C GLN A 16 -0.76 2.22 8.80
N SER A 17 -0.39 2.22 7.51
CA SER A 17 0.61 1.29 6.96
C SER A 17 1.96 1.46 7.64
N LEU A 18 2.40 2.70 7.86
CA LEU A 18 3.67 2.98 8.54
C LEU A 18 3.68 2.49 10.00
N ARG A 19 2.54 2.58 10.70
CA ARG A 19 2.42 2.00 12.05
C ARG A 19 2.46 0.48 12.02
N LEU A 20 1.79 -0.14 11.05
CA LEU A 20 1.82 -1.59 10.85
C LEU A 20 3.23 -2.08 10.51
N ALA A 21 3.91 -1.39 9.60
CA ALA A 21 5.28 -1.66 9.20
C ALA A 21 6.24 -1.65 10.39
N LYS A 22 6.13 -0.64 11.27
CA LYS A 22 6.89 -0.59 12.52
C LYS A 22 6.56 -1.77 13.44
N LYS A 23 5.26 -2.05 13.65
CA LYS A 23 4.83 -3.16 14.50
C LYS A 23 5.34 -4.51 14.01
N CYS A 24 5.39 -4.76 12.70
CA CYS A 24 5.93 -5.98 12.12
C CYS A 24 7.43 -6.16 12.39
N LYS A 25 8.19 -5.06 12.53
CA LYS A 25 9.61 -5.12 12.91
C LYS A 25 9.81 -5.40 14.39
N ASP A 26 8.98 -4.79 15.23
CA ASP A 26 9.11 -4.83 16.68
C ASP A 26 8.57 -6.14 17.29
N ILE A 27 7.55 -6.77 16.67
CA ILE A 27 6.86 -7.95 17.22
C ILE A 27 7.77 -9.18 17.41
N LEU A 28 8.89 -9.28 16.68
CA LEU A 28 9.80 -10.42 16.81
C LEU A 28 10.54 -10.49 18.15
N ALA A 29 10.51 -9.41 18.95
CA ALA A 29 11.02 -9.41 20.32
C ALA A 29 10.03 -10.00 21.35
N GLN A 30 8.80 -10.28 20.93
CA GLN A 30 7.71 -10.77 21.79
C GLN A 30 7.68 -12.30 21.88
N THR A 31 6.75 -12.83 22.66
CA THR A 31 6.59 -14.28 22.82
C THR A 31 6.09 -14.95 21.52
N PRO A 32 6.36 -16.25 21.29
CA PRO A 32 5.87 -16.95 20.12
C PRO A 32 4.34 -16.92 19.96
N GLU A 33 3.59 -16.92 21.07
CA GLU A 33 2.12 -16.84 21.05
C GLU A 33 1.65 -15.45 20.59
N GLU A 34 2.28 -14.37 21.07
CA GLU A 34 1.98 -13.01 20.61
C GLU A 34 2.30 -12.82 19.12
N ILE A 35 3.41 -13.39 18.64
CA ILE A 35 3.79 -13.36 17.22
C ILE A 35 2.76 -14.09 16.37
N LYS A 36 2.28 -15.25 16.83
CA LYS A 36 1.24 -16.03 16.14
C LYS A 36 -0.08 -15.26 16.06
N ILE A 37 -0.56 -14.71 17.18
CA ILE A 37 -1.80 -13.92 17.23
C ILE A 37 -1.68 -12.71 16.30
N PHE A 38 -0.55 -12.01 16.34
CA PHE A 38 -0.29 -10.87 15.46
C PHE A 38 -0.30 -11.27 13.98
N SER A 39 0.32 -12.40 13.63
CA SER A 39 0.40 -12.89 12.25
C SER A 39 -0.97 -13.23 11.67
N GLN A 40 -1.87 -13.80 12.50
CA GLN A 40 -3.26 -14.05 12.11
C GLN A 40 -4.04 -12.74 11.91
N GLN A 41 -3.89 -11.78 12.84
CA GLN A 41 -4.51 -10.45 12.72
C GLN A 41 -4.01 -9.69 11.50
N LEU A 42 -2.71 -9.79 11.18
CA LEU A 42 -2.11 -9.19 10.00
C LEU A 42 -2.81 -9.69 8.73
N GLN A 43 -3.03 -11.00 8.60
CA GLN A 43 -3.70 -11.57 7.43
C GLN A 43 -5.15 -11.07 7.29
N SER A 44 -5.92 -11.08 8.37
CA SER A 44 -7.30 -10.58 8.35
C SER A 44 -7.35 -9.11 7.95
N ASN A 45 -6.55 -8.25 8.60
CA ASN A 45 -6.50 -6.83 8.29
C ASN A 45 -6.00 -6.56 6.87
N PHE A 46 -5.05 -7.35 6.38
CA PHE A 46 -4.56 -7.26 5.00
C PHE A 46 -5.65 -7.53 3.97
N ASN A 47 -6.44 -8.57 4.19
CA ASN A 47 -7.51 -8.93 3.26
C ASN A 47 -8.68 -7.93 3.29
N GLU A 48 -9.00 -7.36 4.45
CA GLU A 48 -10.14 -6.46 4.60
C GLU A 48 -9.85 -5.02 4.19
N GLN A 49 -8.64 -4.54 4.47
CA GLN A 49 -8.25 -3.14 4.29
C GLN A 49 -7.25 -2.96 3.15
N TRP A 50 -6.09 -3.61 3.23
CA TRP A 50 -4.96 -3.33 2.34
C TRP A 50 -5.21 -3.79 0.90
N LEU A 51 -5.93 -4.90 0.69
CA LEU A 51 -6.35 -5.29 -0.67
C LEU A 51 -7.29 -4.29 -1.33
N LYS A 52 -8.15 -3.60 -0.56
CA LYS A 52 -9.03 -2.57 -1.11
C LYS A 52 -8.24 -1.32 -1.50
N HIS A 53 -7.29 -0.93 -0.66
CA HIS A 53 -6.37 0.17 -0.92
C HIS A 53 -5.62 -0.04 -2.24
N PHE A 54 -4.92 -1.18 -2.38
CA PHE A 54 -4.20 -1.52 -3.61
C PHE A 54 -5.10 -1.55 -4.84
N LYS A 55 -6.31 -2.08 -4.70
CA LYS A 55 -7.27 -2.10 -5.81
C LYS A 55 -7.65 -0.69 -6.28
N ILE A 56 -7.86 0.24 -5.36
CA ILE A 56 -8.16 1.64 -5.72
C ILE A 56 -6.97 2.23 -6.49
N GLU A 57 -5.75 2.03 -6.03
CA GLU A 57 -4.54 2.54 -6.70
C GLU A 57 -4.34 1.92 -8.07
N GLU A 58 -4.49 0.60 -8.19
CA GLU A 58 -4.33 -0.14 -9.44
C GLU A 58 -5.37 0.25 -10.50
N GLU A 59 -6.64 0.34 -10.11
CA GLU A 59 -7.75 0.62 -11.02
C GLU A 59 -7.86 2.09 -11.40
N SER A 60 -7.40 3.01 -10.54
CA SER A 60 -7.45 4.46 -10.79
C SER A 60 -6.11 5.05 -11.20
N ILE A 61 -5.11 5.05 -10.32
CA ILE A 61 -3.83 5.74 -10.53
C ILE A 61 -2.98 4.96 -11.53
N PHE A 62 -2.73 3.68 -11.29
CA PHE A 62 -1.80 2.89 -12.11
C PHE A 62 -2.34 2.69 -13.52
N SER A 63 -3.66 2.55 -13.67
CA SER A 63 -4.34 2.48 -14.97
C SER A 63 -4.08 3.73 -15.83
N VAL A 64 -4.16 4.93 -15.25
CA VAL A 64 -3.89 6.20 -15.95
C VAL A 64 -2.39 6.37 -16.20
N ALA A 65 -1.56 6.12 -15.19
CA ALA A 65 -0.10 6.21 -15.30
C ALA A 65 0.45 5.33 -16.43
N ARG A 66 -0.04 4.08 -16.54
CA ARG A 66 0.32 3.16 -17.63
C ARG A 66 0.04 3.73 -19.03
N LYS A 67 -1.06 4.49 -19.20
CA LYS A 67 -1.40 5.14 -20.48
C LYS A 67 -0.51 6.33 -20.78
N LYS A 68 -0.10 7.09 -19.75
CA LYS A 68 0.82 8.22 -19.90
C LYS A 68 2.24 7.76 -20.25
N GLY A 69 2.66 6.60 -19.75
CA GLY A 69 4.00 6.06 -19.99
C GLY A 69 5.07 6.76 -19.16
N GLY A 70 6.33 6.67 -19.59
CA GLY A 70 7.44 7.38 -18.95
C GLY A 70 7.77 6.91 -17.53
N GLU A 71 8.22 7.84 -16.70
CA GLU A 71 8.67 7.58 -15.32
C GLU A 71 7.51 7.12 -14.43
N ILE A 72 6.37 7.81 -14.48
CA ILE A 72 5.20 7.46 -13.67
C ILE A 72 4.69 6.04 -13.94
N ALA A 73 4.70 5.59 -15.20
CA ALA A 73 4.34 4.21 -15.53
C ALA A 73 5.31 3.19 -14.94
N SER A 74 6.61 3.51 -14.94
CA SER A 74 7.67 2.66 -14.39
C SER A 74 7.57 2.54 -12.87
N VAL A 75 7.31 3.66 -12.19
CA VAL A 75 7.06 3.69 -10.73
C VAL A 75 5.83 2.85 -10.37
N CYS A 76 4.71 3.02 -11.08
CA CYS A 76 3.50 2.23 -10.84
C CYS A 76 3.71 0.72 -11.08
N GLN A 77 4.47 0.34 -12.11
CA GLN A 77 4.79 -1.07 -12.35
C GLN A 77 5.60 -1.68 -11.18
N GLN A 78 6.54 -0.92 -10.62
CA GLN A 78 7.29 -1.37 -9.46
C GLN A 78 6.37 -1.54 -8.23
N LEU A 79 5.50 -0.57 -7.97
CA LEU A 79 4.56 -0.61 -6.84
C LEU A 79 3.57 -1.79 -6.97
N GLU A 80 3.04 -2.06 -8.16
CA GLU A 80 2.17 -3.21 -8.45
C GLU A 80 2.88 -4.55 -8.15
N GLN A 81 4.18 -4.66 -8.49
CA GLN A 81 4.97 -5.84 -8.14
C GLN A 81 5.22 -5.96 -6.63
N GLU A 82 5.35 -4.84 -5.92
CA GLU A 82 5.44 -4.80 -4.46
C GLU A 82 4.13 -5.24 -3.81
N HIS A 83 2.95 -4.88 -4.34
CA HIS A 83 1.65 -5.39 -3.88
C HIS A 83 1.58 -6.92 -3.93
N HIS A 84 1.95 -7.51 -5.07
CA HIS A 84 2.01 -8.97 -5.22
C HIS A 84 2.98 -9.62 -4.23
N THR A 85 4.13 -8.99 -4.02
CA THR A 85 5.14 -9.47 -3.06
C THR A 85 4.61 -9.42 -1.62
N MET A 86 3.96 -8.32 -1.24
CA MET A 86 3.35 -8.16 0.09
C MET A 86 2.26 -9.21 0.34
N LYS A 87 1.41 -9.47 -0.65
CA LYS A 87 0.39 -10.52 -0.56
C LYS A 87 1.01 -11.90 -0.29
N ASN A 88 2.03 -12.28 -1.06
CA ASN A 88 2.74 -13.55 -0.88
C ASN A 88 3.41 -13.64 0.50
N LEU A 89 4.01 -12.55 0.99
CA LEU A 89 4.61 -12.52 2.33
C LEU A 89 3.56 -12.73 3.42
N VAL A 90 2.40 -12.08 3.33
CA VAL A 90 1.32 -12.22 4.32
C VAL A 90 0.80 -13.66 4.36
N GLU A 91 0.62 -14.32 3.22
CA GLU A 91 0.20 -15.72 3.15
C GLU A 91 1.20 -16.65 3.85
N LYS A 92 2.50 -16.47 3.62
CA LYS A 92 3.56 -17.25 4.28
C LYS A 92 3.66 -16.97 5.78
N ILE A 93 3.55 -15.71 6.18
CA ILE A 93 3.54 -15.30 7.60
C ILE A 93 2.39 -15.97 8.33
N ALA A 94 1.19 -15.98 7.74
CA ALA A 94 0.02 -16.66 8.30
C ALA A 94 0.20 -18.18 8.40
N ALA A 95 0.96 -18.78 7.48
CA ALA A 95 1.34 -20.20 7.51
C ALA A 95 2.43 -20.55 8.54
N GLY A 96 2.98 -19.55 9.26
CA GLY A 96 3.95 -19.76 10.33
C GLY A 96 5.38 -19.31 10.02
N GLU A 97 5.64 -18.75 8.83
CA GLU A 97 6.96 -18.22 8.46
C GLU A 97 7.22 -16.83 9.09
N TYR A 98 7.16 -16.72 10.42
CA TYR A 98 7.20 -15.44 11.14
C TYR A 98 8.48 -14.64 10.92
N SER A 99 9.59 -15.28 10.54
CA SER A 99 10.84 -14.58 10.19
C SER A 99 10.66 -13.56 9.05
N LEU A 100 9.62 -13.71 8.22
CA LEU A 100 9.29 -12.80 7.12
C LEU A 100 8.63 -11.49 7.58
N LEU A 101 8.23 -11.37 8.86
CA LEU A 101 7.58 -10.17 9.39
C LEU A 101 8.44 -8.91 9.23
N GLN A 102 9.76 -9.02 9.45
CA GLN A 102 10.67 -7.90 9.23
C GLN A 102 10.76 -7.52 7.75
N GLN A 103 10.80 -8.50 6.85
CA GLN A 103 10.83 -8.25 5.40
C GLN A 103 9.55 -7.56 4.95
N PHE A 104 8.38 -8.06 5.37
CA PHE A 104 7.09 -7.43 5.10
C PHE A 104 7.04 -6.00 5.66
N GLY A 105 7.46 -5.79 6.90
CA GLY A 105 7.46 -4.46 7.52
C GLY A 105 8.42 -3.49 6.85
N GLN A 106 9.56 -3.96 6.33
CA GLN A 106 10.46 -3.12 5.55
C GLN A 106 9.86 -2.76 4.19
N LEU A 107 9.31 -3.75 3.47
CA LEU A 107 8.68 -3.55 2.18
C LEU A 107 7.51 -2.57 2.28
N LEU A 108 6.58 -2.77 3.22
CA LEU A 108 5.45 -1.88 3.43
C LEU A 108 5.87 -0.44 3.76
N HIS A 109 6.93 -0.28 4.56
CA HIS A 109 7.47 1.05 4.87
C HIS A 109 7.99 1.75 3.62
N ASP A 110 8.82 1.07 2.84
CA ASP A 110 9.48 1.66 1.67
C ASP A 110 8.49 1.94 0.55
N HIS A 111 7.55 1.03 0.34
CA HIS A 111 6.41 1.15 -0.55
C HIS A 111 5.61 2.43 -0.26
N THR A 112 5.08 2.57 0.96
CA THR A 112 4.32 3.77 1.36
C THR A 112 5.14 5.06 1.26
N ARG A 113 6.45 5.00 1.52
CA ARG A 113 7.32 6.16 1.35
C ARG A 113 7.47 6.56 -0.11
N ARG A 114 7.57 5.59 -1.02
CA ARG A 114 7.66 5.85 -2.46
C ARG A 114 6.37 6.45 -2.98
N GLU A 115 5.23 5.92 -2.56
CA GLU A 115 3.92 6.47 -2.96
C GLU A 115 3.78 7.94 -2.57
N GLU A 116 4.10 8.25 -1.32
CA GLU A 116 4.03 9.63 -0.83
C GLU A 116 5.07 10.56 -1.47
N ARG A 117 6.29 10.09 -1.73
CA ARG A 117 7.40 10.99 -2.11
C ARG A 117 7.63 11.08 -3.60
N GLU A 118 7.19 10.09 -4.36
CA GLU A 118 7.46 9.97 -5.79
C GLU A 118 6.13 9.92 -6.56
N LEU A 119 5.29 8.91 -6.31
CA LEU A 119 4.06 8.72 -7.07
C LEU A 119 3.09 9.89 -6.93
N PHE A 120 2.72 10.27 -5.71
CA PHE A 120 1.71 11.31 -5.48
C PHE A 120 2.12 12.67 -6.04
N PRO A 121 3.39 13.13 -5.89
CA PRO A 121 3.88 14.30 -6.60
C PRO A 121 3.80 14.20 -8.12
N MET A 122 4.12 13.04 -8.73
CA MET A 122 3.97 12.83 -10.18
C MET A 122 2.50 12.90 -10.60
N VAL A 123 1.59 12.28 -9.83
CA VAL A 123 0.14 12.37 -10.07
C VAL A 123 -0.33 13.82 -10.01
N GLU A 124 0.06 14.59 -9.00
CA GLU A 124 -0.30 16.02 -8.87
C GLU A 124 0.27 16.89 -10.00
N ALA A 125 1.38 16.49 -10.63
CA ALA A 125 2.02 17.23 -11.71
C ALA A 125 1.53 16.83 -13.11
N GLU A 126 1.17 15.56 -13.32
CA GLU A 126 0.93 14.99 -14.65
C GLU A 126 -0.54 14.68 -14.95
N PHE A 127 -1.39 14.54 -13.93
CA PHE A 127 -2.80 14.18 -14.14
C PHE A 127 -3.65 15.43 -14.42
N THR A 128 -4.61 15.29 -15.34
CA THR A 128 -5.64 16.30 -15.58
C THR A 128 -6.71 16.27 -14.48
N ASP A 129 -7.49 17.33 -14.35
CA ASP A 129 -8.60 17.37 -13.38
C ASP A 129 -9.58 16.20 -13.57
N ASP A 130 -9.89 15.83 -14.82
CA ASP A 130 -10.75 14.67 -15.13
C ASP A 130 -10.16 13.33 -14.67
N GLU A 131 -8.83 13.18 -14.77
CA GLU A 131 -8.12 11.98 -14.31
C GLU A 131 -8.09 11.92 -12.77
N LEU A 132 -7.91 13.07 -12.12
CA LEU A 132 -7.96 13.18 -10.66
C LEU A 132 -9.36 12.91 -10.09
N ASP A 133 -10.40 13.38 -10.76
CA ASP A 133 -11.79 13.11 -10.38
C ASP A 133 -12.17 11.63 -10.49
N ASN A 134 -11.54 10.89 -11.40
CA ASN A 134 -11.74 9.44 -11.49
C ASN A 134 -11.20 8.71 -10.26
N ILE A 135 -10.10 9.18 -9.66
CA ILE A 135 -9.56 8.61 -8.41
C ILE A 135 -10.61 8.73 -7.27
N LEU A 136 -11.29 9.88 -7.16
CA LEU A 136 -12.36 10.07 -6.16
C LEU A 136 -13.53 9.11 -6.35
N LYS A 137 -13.92 8.83 -7.60
CA LYS A 137 -15.03 7.93 -7.90
C LYS A 137 -14.72 6.49 -7.46
N PHE A 138 -13.50 6.02 -7.67
CA PHE A 138 -13.08 4.69 -7.22
C PHE A 138 -13.02 4.57 -5.69
N GLY A 139 -12.54 5.60 -5.00
CA GLY A 139 -12.53 5.63 -3.53
C GLY A 139 -13.94 5.60 -2.91
N ASN A 140 -14.88 6.35 -3.49
CA ASN A 140 -16.26 6.40 -2.99
C ASN A 140 -17.10 5.15 -3.30
N ASN A 141 -16.81 4.45 -4.40
CA ASN A 141 -17.57 3.26 -4.81
C ASN A 141 -17.09 1.96 -4.12
N ASN A 142 -15.89 1.97 -3.53
CA ASN A 142 -15.30 0.81 -2.84
C ASN A 142 -15.28 0.94 -1.30
N SER A 143 -15.87 2.01 -0.74
CA SER A 143 -16.01 2.26 0.70
C SER A 143 -17.27 1.65 1.29
#